data_AF-A0A919D947-F1
#
_entry.id   AF-A0A919D947-F1
#
_cell.length_a   1.000
_cell.length_b   1.000
_cell.length_c   1.000
_cell.angle_alpha   90.00
_cell.angle_beta   90.00
_cell.angle_gamma   90.00
#
_symmetry.space_group_name_H-M   'P 1'
#
loop_
_entity.id
_entity.type
_entity.pdbx_description
1 polymer ?
#
loop_
_entity_poly.entity_id
_entity_poly.type
_entity_poly.pdbx_seq_one_letter_code
_entity_poly.pdbx_strand_id
1 'polypeptide(L)' 'MFEHIPVYLVAGARSRAGWDVPAWSLSAAASYTELPRTGHMVMLEAPERFGALLAGLLAPPSAGQVSAPE' A
#
# COMPACT_ATOMS: atom_id res chain seq x y z
N MET A 1 14.09 7.47 3.78
CA MET A 1 13.64 6.22 3.14
C MET A 1 12.41 6.47 2.27
N PHE A 2 11.27 6.87 2.84
CA PHE A 2 10.03 7.18 2.09
C PHE A 2 10.22 8.24 0.99
N GLU A 3 11.12 9.20 1.20
CA GLU A 3 11.46 10.25 0.21
C GLU A 3 12.15 9.72 -1.06
N HIS A 4 12.77 8.54 -1.01
CA HIS A 4 13.60 8.03 -2.11
C HIS A 4 13.16 6.63 -2.60
N ILE A 5 12.40 5.91 -1.77
CA ILE A 5 11.86 4.59 -2.07
C ILE A 5 10.35 4.66 -1.82
N PRO A 6 9.51 4.40 -2.83
CA PRO A 6 8.07 4.32 -2.64
C PRO A 6 7.72 3.25 -1.61
N VAL A 7 7.08 3.67 -0.51
CA VAL A 7 6.58 2.75 0.52
C VAL A 7 5.08 2.65 0.39
N TYR A 8 4.57 1.42 0.27
CA TYR A 8 3.15 1.13 0.20
C TYR A 8 2.72 0.40 1.47
N LEU A 9 1.78 0.98 2.20
CA LEU A 9 1.26 0.40 3.44
C LEU A 9 0.00 -0.40 3.16
N VAL A 10 0.02 -1.70 3.48
CA VAL A 10 -1.12 -2.60 3.26
C VAL A 10 -1.53 -3.26 4.57
N ALA A 11 -2.75 -2.97 5.04
CA ALA A 11 -3.29 -3.51 6.28
C ALA A 11 -4.50 -4.42 6.00
N GLY A 12 -4.74 -5.41 6.86
CA GLY A 12 -6.07 -6.01 6.94
C GLY A 12 -6.99 -5.11 7.76
N ALA A 13 -8.18 -4.80 7.23
CA ALA A 13 -9.09 -3.82 7.83
C ALA A 13 -9.46 -4.13 9.30
N ARG A 14 -9.58 -5.43 9.66
CA ARG A 14 -9.88 -5.84 11.05
C ARG A 14 -8.72 -5.60 12.03
N SER A 15 -7.49 -5.54 11.52
CA SER A 15 -6.28 -5.35 12.34
C SER A 15 -5.74 -3.93 12.33
N ARG A 16 -6.21 -3.06 11.42
CA ARG A 16 -5.64 -1.73 11.23
C ARG A 16 -5.67 -0.87 12.49
N ALA A 17 -6.74 -0.95 13.29
CA ALA A 17 -6.87 -0.15 14.49
C ALA A 17 -5.80 -0.46 15.55
N GLY A 18 -5.20 -1.66 15.52
CA GLY A 18 -4.15 -2.09 16.46
C GLY A 18 -2.72 -1.86 15.97
N TRP A 19 -2.53 -1.21 14.81
CA TRP A 19 -1.20 -0.90 14.29
C TRP A 19 -0.57 0.25 15.07
N ASP A 20 0.65 0.04 15.58
CA ASP A 20 1.51 1.11 16.07
C ASP A 20 2.26 1.73 14.89
N VAL A 21 1.57 2.59 14.15
CA VAL A 21 2.09 3.25 12.95
C VAL A 21 2.00 4.76 13.13
N PRO A 22 3.13 5.48 13.17
CA PRO A 22 3.13 6.93 13.34
C PRO A 22 2.38 7.65 12.21
N ALA A 23 1.64 8.71 12.56
CA ALA A 23 0.83 9.47 11.60
C ALA A 23 1.65 9.98 10.39
N TRP A 24 2.89 10.41 10.61
CA TRP A 24 3.76 10.90 9.53
C TRP A 24 4.01 9.85 8.45
N SER A 25 4.06 8.56 8.82
CA SER A 25 4.36 7.48 7.89
C SER A 25 3.18 7.16 6.96
N LEU A 26 1.94 7.35 7.44
CA LEU A 26 0.75 7.25 6.61
C LEU A 26 0.71 8.38 5.56
N SER A 27 1.09 9.59 5.97
CA SER A 27 1.17 10.74 5.06
C SER A 27 2.34 10.66 4.07
N ALA A 28 3.45 10.05 4.46
CA ALA A 28 4.64 9.91 3.63
C ALA A 28 4.57 8.70 2.68
N ALA A 29 3.68 7.73 2.92
CA ALA A 29 3.53 6.56 2.09
C ALA A 29 3.04 6.92 0.67
N ALA A 30 3.57 6.23 -0.33
CA ALA A 30 3.12 6.36 -1.72
C ALA A 30 1.68 5.87 -1.89
N SER A 31 1.27 4.88 -1.09
CA SER A 31 -0.16 4.57 -0.90
C SER A 31 -0.39 3.91 0.45
N TYR A 32 -1.67 3.93 0.86
CA TYR A 32 -2.16 3.21 2.01
C TYR A 32 -3.47 2.51 1.65
N THR A 33 -3.53 1.20 1.87
CA THR A 33 -4.69 0.36 1.51
C THR A 33 -5.07 -0.55 2.67
N GLU A 34 -6.36 -0.56 3.02
CA GLU A 34 -6.96 -1.57 3.89
C GLU A 34 -7.68 -2.63 3.07
N LEU A 35 -7.29 -3.90 3.22
CA LEU A 35 -7.96 -5.00 2.54
C LEU A 35 -9.20 -5.43 3.34
N PRO A 36 -10.41 -5.37 2.74
CA PRO A 36 -11.62 -5.72 3.48
C PRO A 36 -11.71 -7.20 3.84
N ARG A 37 -12.32 -7.47 5.00
CA ARG A 37 -12.56 -8.82 5.54
C ARG A 37 -11.30 -9.61 5.88
N THR A 38 -10.15 -8.96 6.08
CA THR A 38 -8.91 -9.61 6.54
C THR A 38 -8.42 -8.99 7.85
N GLY A 39 -7.72 -9.78 8.66
CA GLY A 39 -6.98 -9.36 9.84
C GLY A 39 -5.48 -9.26 9.55
N HIS A 40 -4.67 -9.59 10.56
CA HIS A 40 -3.22 -9.40 10.48
C HIS A 40 -2.56 -10.25 9.38
N MET A 41 -3.06 -11.47 9.14
CA MET A 41 -2.48 -12.42 8.20
C MET A 41 -3.09 -12.27 6.81
N VAL A 42 -3.02 -11.05 6.24
CA VAL A 42 -3.67 -10.67 4.96
C VAL A 42 -3.37 -11.64 3.82
N MET A 43 -2.12 -12.11 3.75
CA MET A 43 -1.63 -13.06 2.76
C MET A 43 -2.27 -14.46 2.89
N LEU A 44 -2.61 -14.91 4.10
CA LEU A 44 -3.26 -16.20 4.32
C LEU A 44 -4.78 -16.12 4.23
N GLU A 45 -5.35 -14.98 4.67
CA GLU A 45 -6.80 -14.78 4.72
C GLU A 45 -7.40 -14.43 3.34
N ALA A 46 -6.58 -13.89 2.43
CA ALA A 46 -7.02 -13.50 1.09
C ALA A 46 -5.88 -13.53 0.05
N PRO A 47 -5.24 -14.69 -0.19
CA PRO A 47 -4.01 -14.78 -0.98
C PRO A 47 -4.13 -14.18 -2.39
N GLU A 48 -5.23 -14.44 -3.10
CA GLU A 48 -5.42 -13.93 -4.46
C GLU A 48 -5.61 -12.42 -4.48
N ARG A 49 -6.41 -11.88 -3.54
CA ARG A 49 -6.67 -10.44 -3.44
C ARG A 49 -5.42 -9.68 -2.99
N PHE A 50 -4.67 -10.26 -2.07
CA PHE A 50 -3.40 -9.70 -1.61
C PHE A 50 -2.36 -9.72 -2.74
N GLY A 51 -2.22 -10.83 -3.45
CA GLY A 51 -1.31 -10.94 -4.60
C GLY A 51 -1.65 -9.95 -5.72
N ALA A 52 -2.93 -9.82 -6.08
CA ALA A 52 -3.38 -8.85 -7.08
C ALA A 52 -3.08 -7.40 -6.64
N LEU A 53 -3.28 -7.08 -5.36
CA LEU A 53 -2.93 -5.78 -4.81
C LEU A 53 -1.43 -5.51 -4.93
N LEU A 54 -0.57 -6.45 -4.53
CA LEU A 54 0.88 -6.29 -4.64
C LEU A 54 1.33 -6.13 -6.10
N ALA A 55 0.77 -6.90 -7.02
CA ALA A 55 1.07 -6.78 -8.45
C ALA A 55 0.72 -5.39 -8.99
N GLY A 56 -0.40 -4.80 -8.56
CA GLY A 56 -0.77 -3.44 -8.93
C GLY A 56 0.15 -2.36 -8.33
N LEU A 57 0.58 -2.52 -7.08
CA LEU A 57 1.46 -1.56 -6.39
C LEU A 57 2.91 -1.59 -6.92
N LEU A 58 3.37 -2.76 -7.35
CA LEU A 58 4.74 -2.98 -7.84
C LEU A 58 4.86 -2.91 -9.36
N ALA A 59 3.74 -2.74 -10.07
CA ALA A 59 3.78 -2.51 -11.50
C ALA A 59 4.63 -1.27 -11.81
N PRO A 60 5.50 -1.32 -12.83
CA PRO A 60 6.24 -0.13 -13.24
C PRO A 60 5.24 0.97 -13.58
N PRO A 61 5.53 2.24 -13.23
CA PRO A 61 4.66 3.34 -13.62
C PRO A 61 4.46 3.27 -15.13
N SER A 62 3.21 3.18 -15.57
CA SER A 62 2.86 3.25 -16.98
C SER A 62 3.48 4.51 -17.55
N ALA A 63 4.28 4.38 -18.61
CA ALA A 63 4.92 5.49 -19.29
C ALA A 63 3.84 6.41 -19.88
N GLY A 64 3.36 7.37 -19.09
CA GLY A 64 2.17 8.12 -19.47
C GLY A 64 1.60 9.05 -18.40
N GLN A 65 2.45 9.82 -17.71
CA GLN A 65 2.06 11.14 -17.17
C GLN A 65 3.30 11.91 -16.68
N VAL A 66 4.23 12.19 -17.60
CA VAL A 66 5.14 13.32 -17.40
C VAL A 66 4.44 14.52 -18.03
N SER A 67 3.74 15.32 -17.23
CA SER A 67 3.40 16.67 -17.67
C SER A 67 4.72 17.42 -17.80
N ALA A 68 4.99 17.92 -19.01
CA ALA A 68 6.13 18.78 -19.27
C ALA A 68 6.02 20.05 -18.40
N PRO A 69 7.13 20.56 -17.83
CA PRO A 69 7.12 21.89 -17.25
C PRO A 69 7.06 22.95 -18.37
N GLU A 70 6.28 24.01 -18.16
CA GLU A 70 6.42 25.29 -18.88
C GLU A 70 7.75 25.97 -18.55
#